data_AF-A0A5E4JHN7-F1
#
_entry.id   AF-A0A5E4JHN7-F1
#
_cell.length_a   1.000
_cell.length_b   1.000
_cell.length_c   1.000
_cell.angle_alpha   90.00
_cell.angle_beta   90.00
_cell.angle_gamma   90.00
#
_symmetry.space_group_name_H-M   'P 1'
#
loop_
_entity.id
_entity.type
_entity.pdbx_description
1 polymer ?
#
loop_
_entity_poly.entity_id
_entity_poly.type
_entity_poly.pdbx_seq_one_letter_code
_entity_poly.pdbx_strand_id
1 'polypeptide(L)'
;MTAEFPLFYCAKCNKETVYRTCEYCGAKSDLKYFCNKCKKISMMKSCCGIPTKPYNKRPININHYIRLALKRSGLQMPQLVKGVRGVWDKERLTEDFMKALLRAKNDVFVNKDGTVRYDIIETVCTHFRCSEIGLSIEKAKKLGYTKDIEGSALENQNQVLELLPQDVILPDCKEWHDASASDFLLRVCSFIDDELRFFYNLPPFFNFKVKDDLIGIHIISLAPHTSAGIVSRVIGFSKTQGMYAHPYLHAACRRNADGDELGIILLLDALLNFSRKFLPDHRGTRTMDAPLVLSVKLDPMEVDSEAFNVDVVDHYPLEFYEAAVNCKMPAEFTGIKRVNDLLNKPEQFEGLKFTHDTSTMNQGPYVSAYKTLESMDDKMQSQIGLAMKLKGVDATDVARLVIEKHFLKDLKGNLRKYSRQGFRCVNCNEKYRRPPLSGKCNACGGKIVLTIAEGSVKKYLEACLNLGKKFKLSPYLQQDLMLLERRIEGLFGRAATKQIRLSSF
;
A
#
# COMPACT_ATOMS: atom_id res chain seq x y z
N MET A 1 18.56 10.88 23.50
CA MET A 1 17.14 10.50 23.29
C MET A 1 16.74 9.49 24.36
N THR A 2 15.52 9.54 24.90
CA THR A 2 15.05 8.60 25.94
C THR A 2 13.84 7.83 25.43
N ALA A 3 13.98 6.50 25.30
CA ALA A 3 12.92 5.60 24.87
C ALA A 3 13.17 4.18 25.43
N GLU A 4 12.29 3.22 25.11
CA GLU A 4 12.52 1.81 25.42
C GLU A 4 13.52 1.22 24.43
N PHE A 5 14.64 0.70 24.94
CA PHE A 5 15.69 0.06 24.13
C PHE A 5 16.03 -1.33 24.65
N PRO A 6 16.46 -2.23 23.77
CA PRO A 6 16.87 -3.57 24.17
C PRO A 6 18.19 -3.48 24.93
N LEU A 7 18.43 -4.46 25.80
CA LEU A 7 19.60 -4.52 26.66
C LEU A 7 20.58 -5.57 26.12
N PHE A 8 21.59 -5.14 25.38
CA PHE A 8 22.67 -6.01 24.93
C PHE A 8 24.00 -5.63 25.58
N TYR A 9 24.86 -6.61 25.77
CA TYR A 9 26.19 -6.41 26.33
C TYR A 9 27.24 -7.21 25.56
N CYS A 10 28.32 -6.55 25.17
CA CYS A 10 29.43 -7.20 24.48
C CYS A 10 30.52 -7.58 25.50
N ALA A 11 30.76 -8.88 25.68
CA ALA A 11 31.81 -9.38 26.57
C ALA A 11 33.22 -8.98 26.10
N LYS A 12 33.46 -8.92 24.79
CA LYS A 12 34.78 -8.57 24.23
C LYS A 12 35.17 -7.10 24.45
N CYS A 13 34.20 -6.18 24.38
CA CYS A 13 34.45 -4.75 24.57
C CYS A 13 34.09 -4.25 25.98
N ASN A 14 33.49 -5.09 26.81
CA ASN A 14 32.93 -4.71 28.12
C ASN A 14 32.02 -3.47 28.03
N LYS A 15 31.13 -3.44 27.02
CA LYS A 15 30.23 -2.31 26.73
C LYS A 15 28.80 -2.76 26.55
N GLU A 16 27.87 -1.96 27.05
CA GLU A 16 26.45 -2.06 26.71
C GLU A 16 26.18 -1.50 25.31
N THR A 17 25.22 -2.11 24.62
CA THR A 17 24.77 -1.69 23.29
C THR A 17 23.27 -1.94 23.14
N VAL A 18 22.70 -1.45 22.05
CA VAL A 18 21.31 -1.74 21.61
C VAL A 18 21.27 -2.77 20.47
N TYR A 19 22.43 -3.22 19.97
CA TYR A 19 22.53 -4.15 18.85
C TYR A 19 22.95 -5.57 19.27
N ARG A 20 22.47 -6.56 18.50
CA ARG A 20 22.88 -7.97 18.64
C ARG A 20 24.34 -8.21 18.29
N THR A 21 24.90 -7.34 17.47
CA THR A 21 26.31 -7.36 17.05
C THR A 21 26.94 -6.07 17.53
N CYS A 22 28.07 -6.17 18.25
CA CYS A 22 28.74 -5.00 18.80
C CYS A 22 29.22 -4.06 17.70
N GLU A 23 28.83 -2.79 17.79
CA GLU A 23 29.17 -1.73 16.85
C GLU A 23 30.65 -1.30 16.90
N TYR A 24 31.45 -1.89 17.80
CA TYR A 24 32.90 -1.68 17.86
C TYR A 24 33.66 -2.85 17.25
N CYS A 25 33.50 -4.06 17.81
CA CYS A 25 34.33 -5.21 17.46
C CYS A 25 33.65 -6.25 16.55
N GLY A 26 32.36 -6.10 16.23
CA GLY A 26 31.62 -7.07 15.41
C GLY A 26 31.27 -8.39 16.12
N ALA A 27 31.67 -8.57 17.38
CA ALA A 27 31.31 -9.77 18.14
C ALA A 27 29.81 -9.76 18.52
N LYS A 28 29.23 -10.96 18.68
CA LYS A 28 27.87 -11.14 19.17
C LYS A 28 27.73 -10.60 20.58
N SER A 29 26.67 -9.86 20.84
CA SER A 29 26.31 -9.31 22.14
C SER A 29 25.28 -10.20 22.84
N ASP A 30 25.43 -10.35 24.15
CA ASP A 30 24.52 -11.13 25.00
C ASP A 30 23.31 -10.30 25.41
N LEU A 31 22.12 -10.87 25.29
CA LEU A 31 20.88 -10.24 25.75
C LEU A 31 20.81 -10.26 27.28
N LYS A 32 20.60 -9.09 27.86
CA LYS A 32 20.38 -8.89 29.30
C LYS A 32 18.90 -8.59 29.55
N TYR A 33 18.51 -8.70 30.81
CA TYR A 33 17.15 -8.48 31.27
C TYR A 33 17.13 -7.52 32.46
N PHE A 34 16.11 -6.67 32.52
CA PHE A 34 15.87 -5.69 33.57
C PHE A 34 14.73 -6.14 34.49
N CYS A 35 14.96 -6.09 35.79
CA CYS A 35 13.93 -6.35 36.80
C CYS A 35 13.27 -5.03 37.24
N ASN A 36 11.95 -4.90 37.06
CA ASN A 36 11.21 -3.70 37.48
C ASN A 36 11.17 -3.50 39.01
N LYS A 37 11.39 -4.55 39.80
CA LYS A 37 11.32 -4.50 41.27
C LYS A 37 12.63 -4.03 41.90
N CYS A 38 13.75 -4.70 41.59
CA CYS A 38 15.06 -4.33 42.15
C CYS A 38 15.87 -3.38 41.25
N LYS A 39 15.36 -3.05 40.05
CA LYS A 39 16.00 -2.18 39.05
C LYS A 39 17.39 -2.64 38.57
N LYS A 40 17.76 -3.91 38.81
CA LYS A 40 19.03 -4.50 38.37
C LYS A 40 18.90 -5.09 36.96
N ILE A 41 19.99 -5.00 36.21
CA ILE A 41 20.18 -5.66 34.91
C ILE A 41 20.97 -6.95 35.15
N SER A 42 20.50 -8.07 34.64
CA SER A 42 21.15 -9.38 34.78
C SER A 42 20.88 -10.29 33.57
N MET A 43 21.39 -11.51 33.58
CA MET A 43 21.06 -12.54 32.57
C MET A 43 19.78 -13.33 32.92
N MET A 44 19.19 -13.09 34.10
CA MET A 44 18.10 -13.91 34.61
C MET A 44 16.76 -13.49 34.01
N LYS A 45 15.99 -14.45 33.47
CA LYS A 45 14.62 -14.24 32.94
C LYS A 45 13.57 -14.01 34.03
N SER A 46 13.90 -14.33 35.28
CA SER A 46 13.09 -14.07 36.47
C SER A 46 13.97 -13.53 37.59
N CYS A 47 13.47 -12.55 38.33
CA CYS A 47 14.18 -11.94 39.44
C CYS A 47 13.17 -11.37 40.45
N CYS A 48 13.42 -11.51 41.74
CA CYS A 48 12.54 -11.02 42.82
C CYS A 48 11.08 -11.52 42.73
N GLY A 49 10.87 -12.72 42.17
CA GLY A 49 9.55 -13.34 42.00
C GLY A 49 8.74 -12.85 40.80
N ILE A 50 9.32 -12.01 39.93
CA ILE A 50 8.65 -11.48 38.73
C ILE A 50 9.46 -11.78 37.45
N PRO A 51 8.80 -11.91 36.29
CA PRO A 51 9.51 -11.99 35.00
C PRO A 51 10.23 -10.67 34.71
N THR A 52 11.48 -10.78 34.23
CA THR A 52 12.29 -9.63 33.82
C THR A 52 12.03 -9.27 32.36
N LYS A 53 12.33 -8.03 31.98
CA LYS A 53 12.11 -7.53 30.61
C LYS A 53 13.43 -7.43 29.83
N PRO A 54 13.48 -7.81 28.54
CA PRO A 54 14.70 -7.70 27.73
C PRO A 54 15.04 -6.26 27.30
N TYR A 55 14.25 -5.28 27.75
CA TYR A 55 14.38 -3.86 27.43
C TYR A 55 14.11 -3.01 28.67
N ASN A 56 14.55 -1.75 28.65
CA ASN A 56 14.16 -0.76 29.62
C ASN A 56 14.07 0.65 28.99
N LYS A 57 13.34 1.55 29.64
CA LYS A 57 13.30 2.96 29.25
C LYS A 57 14.59 3.63 29.72
N ARG A 58 15.48 3.99 28.79
CA ARG A 58 16.78 4.57 29.10
C ARG A 58 17.18 5.67 28.11
N PRO A 59 18.01 6.65 28.54
CA PRO A 59 18.63 7.57 27.61
C PRO A 59 19.72 6.86 26.80
N ILE A 60 19.72 7.04 25.50
CA ILE A 60 20.82 6.66 24.61
C ILE A 60 21.39 7.90 23.91
N ASN A 61 22.71 7.89 23.71
CA ASN A 61 23.38 8.88 22.88
C ASN A 61 23.29 8.43 21.42
N ILE A 62 22.32 8.94 20.66
CA ILE A 62 22.15 8.57 19.25
C ILE A 62 23.33 8.99 18.38
N ASN A 63 24.01 10.11 18.72
CA ASN A 63 25.16 10.62 17.98
C ASN A 63 26.32 9.62 17.96
N HIS A 64 26.43 8.77 18.99
CA HIS A 64 27.39 7.66 19.03
C HIS A 64 27.18 6.69 17.86
N TYR A 65 25.96 6.17 17.72
CA TYR A 65 25.60 5.20 16.67
C TYR A 65 25.68 5.83 15.27
N ILE A 66 25.25 7.09 15.12
CA ILE A 66 25.38 7.84 13.87
C ILE A 66 26.84 7.92 13.44
N ARG A 67 27.74 8.40 14.32
CA ARG A 67 29.16 8.58 14.00
C ARG A 67 29.83 7.26 13.61
N LEU A 68 29.52 6.17 14.30
CA LEU A 68 30.06 4.86 13.98
C LEU A 68 29.55 4.32 12.63
N ALA A 69 28.26 4.48 12.35
CA ALA A 69 27.68 4.07 11.08
C ALA A 69 28.26 4.86 9.90
N LEU A 70 28.42 6.19 10.05
CA LEU A 70 29.08 7.04 9.04
C LEU A 70 30.56 6.68 8.86
N LYS A 71 31.30 6.43 9.96
CA LYS A 71 32.72 6.03 9.88
C LYS A 71 32.90 4.69 9.17
N ARG A 72 32.02 3.72 9.42
CA ARG A 72 32.10 2.38 8.80
C ARG A 72 31.69 2.38 7.34
N SER A 73 30.64 3.13 6.99
CA SER A 73 30.14 3.20 5.61
C SER A 73 30.90 4.19 4.73
N GLY A 74 31.60 5.17 5.32
CA GLY A 74 32.23 6.27 4.59
C GLY A 74 31.22 7.26 3.99
N LEU A 75 29.94 7.15 4.35
CA LEU A 75 28.88 8.00 3.81
C LEU A 75 28.78 9.33 4.54
N GLN A 76 28.18 10.30 3.86
CA GLN A 76 27.76 11.56 4.47
C GLN A 76 26.37 11.42 5.07
N MET A 77 26.08 12.23 6.10
CA MET A 77 24.77 12.23 6.75
C MET A 77 23.71 12.76 5.77
N PRO A 78 22.64 12.00 5.47
CA PRO A 78 21.51 12.49 4.68
C PRO A 78 20.79 13.64 5.39
N GLN A 79 20.08 14.49 4.62
CA GLN A 79 19.33 15.62 5.17
C GLN A 79 18.29 15.20 6.21
N LEU A 80 17.63 14.06 5.98
CA LEU A 80 16.60 13.54 6.87
C LEU A 80 16.69 12.02 6.94
N VAL A 81 16.74 11.50 8.17
CA VAL A 81 16.56 10.08 8.45
C VAL A 81 15.33 9.95 9.36
N LYS A 82 14.25 9.40 8.81
CA LYS A 82 13.01 9.17 9.56
C LYS A 82 13.17 7.88 10.39
N GLY A 83 12.74 7.93 11.65
CA GLY A 83 12.70 6.77 12.53
C GLY A 83 11.30 6.55 13.12
N VAL A 84 11.13 5.46 13.86
CA VAL A 84 9.89 5.17 14.58
C VAL A 84 9.86 5.88 15.93
N ARG A 85 8.66 6.27 16.40
CA ARG A 85 8.49 6.86 17.75
C ARG A 85 8.78 5.86 18.88
N GLY A 86 8.64 4.57 18.58
CA GLY A 86 8.90 3.45 19.48
C GLY A 86 8.72 2.14 18.73
N VAL A 87 9.39 1.10 19.20
CA VAL A 87 9.26 -0.25 18.65
C VAL A 87 8.23 -1.03 19.48
N TRP A 88 7.40 -1.84 18.85
CA TRP A 88 6.27 -2.52 19.49
C TRP A 88 6.42 -4.05 19.53
N ASP A 89 7.58 -4.59 19.13
CA ASP A 89 7.90 -6.00 19.26
C ASP A 89 8.22 -6.39 20.71
N LYS A 90 8.22 -7.70 20.99
CA LYS A 90 8.42 -8.26 22.33
C LYS A 90 9.73 -7.87 23.00
N GLU A 91 10.80 -7.71 22.22
CA GLU A 91 12.16 -7.44 22.69
C GLU A 91 12.56 -5.95 22.54
N ARG A 92 11.72 -5.12 21.91
CA ARG A 92 12.01 -3.73 21.53
C ARG A 92 13.24 -3.61 20.65
N LEU A 93 13.44 -4.58 19.75
CA LEU A 93 14.64 -4.63 18.92
C LEU A 93 14.68 -3.46 17.96
N THR A 94 15.85 -2.83 17.87
CA THR A 94 16.12 -1.79 16.89
C THR A 94 16.96 -2.36 15.76
N GLU A 95 16.62 -2.01 14.54
CA GLU A 95 17.48 -2.23 13.37
C GLU A 95 18.77 -1.41 13.48
N ASP A 96 19.83 -1.87 12.82
CA ASP A 96 21.11 -1.14 12.79
C ASP A 96 20.93 0.21 12.07
N PHE A 97 21.50 1.27 12.64
CA PHE A 97 21.38 2.62 12.10
C PHE A 97 22.03 2.74 10.72
N MET A 98 23.02 1.92 10.39
CA MET A 98 23.62 1.89 9.07
C MET A 98 22.56 1.57 7.99
N LYS A 99 21.69 0.60 8.22
CA LYS A 99 20.61 0.28 7.27
C LYS A 99 19.68 1.48 7.07
N ALA A 100 19.38 2.24 8.12
CA ALA A 100 18.60 3.47 8.00
C ALA A 100 19.30 4.56 7.16
N LEU A 101 20.63 4.70 7.26
CA LEU A 101 21.40 5.61 6.41
C LEU A 101 21.37 5.16 4.94
N LEU A 102 21.55 3.86 4.68
CA LEU A 102 21.52 3.32 3.32
C LEU A 102 20.13 3.46 2.68
N ARG A 103 19.06 3.25 3.46
CA ARG A 103 17.69 3.50 2.99
C ARG A 103 17.44 4.97 2.67
N ALA A 104 17.88 5.87 3.54
CA ALA A 104 17.75 7.31 3.31
C ALA A 104 18.59 7.81 2.12
N LYS A 105 19.78 7.24 1.90
CA LYS A 105 20.61 7.53 0.72
C LYS A 105 19.91 7.15 -0.59
N ASN A 106 19.22 6.01 -0.59
CA ASN A 106 18.57 5.45 -1.78
C ASN A 106 17.07 5.81 -1.89
N ASP A 107 16.56 6.68 -1.01
CA ASP A 107 15.13 7.06 -0.95
C ASP A 107 14.17 5.87 -0.98
N VAL A 108 14.42 4.90 -0.09
CA VAL A 108 13.56 3.74 0.14
C VAL A 108 13.01 3.72 1.57
N PHE A 109 11.77 3.26 1.72
CA PHE A 109 11.05 3.29 2.99
C PHE A 109 10.83 1.88 3.53
N VAL A 110 11.02 1.73 4.84
CA VAL A 110 10.91 0.44 5.53
C VAL A 110 9.50 0.21 6.06
N ASN A 111 9.01 -1.01 5.90
CA ASN A 111 7.78 -1.50 6.49
C ASN A 111 8.02 -2.05 7.91
N LYS A 112 6.95 -2.37 8.65
CA LYS A 112 6.99 -2.82 10.05
C LYS A 112 7.85 -4.07 10.30
N ASP A 113 8.10 -4.87 9.29
CA ASP A 113 8.83 -6.14 9.36
C ASP A 113 10.29 -6.07 8.88
N GLY A 114 10.74 -4.88 8.49
CA GLY A 114 12.08 -4.60 7.98
C GLY A 114 12.20 -4.58 6.45
N THR A 115 11.18 -5.09 5.74
CA THR A 115 11.17 -5.14 4.28
C THR A 115 10.80 -3.80 3.64
N VAL A 116 11.06 -3.68 2.34
CA VAL A 116 10.65 -2.56 1.49
C VAL A 116 9.55 -3.05 0.54
N ARG A 117 8.36 -2.44 0.65
CA ARG A 117 7.13 -2.88 -0.04
C ARG A 117 6.63 -1.79 -0.98
N TYR A 118 6.14 -2.21 -2.13
CA TYR A 118 5.43 -1.35 -3.08
C TYR A 118 4.01 -1.87 -3.28
N ASP A 119 3.03 -1.04 -2.99
CA ASP A 119 1.62 -1.36 -3.13
C ASP A 119 1.11 -1.01 -4.52
N ILE A 120 0.34 -1.92 -5.10
CA ILE A 120 -0.05 -1.88 -6.50
C ILE A 120 -1.43 -2.50 -6.71
N ILE A 121 -2.22 -1.93 -7.62
CA ILE A 121 -3.52 -2.48 -8.00
C ILE A 121 -3.31 -3.68 -8.92
N GLU A 122 -4.07 -4.74 -8.71
CA GLU A 122 -3.99 -5.92 -9.55
C GLU A 122 -4.76 -5.79 -10.87
N THR A 123 -4.24 -6.45 -11.90
CA THR A 123 -4.91 -6.55 -13.19
C THR A 123 -4.65 -7.93 -13.77
N VAL A 124 -5.69 -8.57 -14.30
CA VAL A 124 -5.59 -9.92 -14.85
C VAL A 124 -5.06 -9.87 -16.28
N CYS A 125 -4.14 -10.78 -16.59
CA CYS A 125 -3.59 -10.96 -17.93
C CYS A 125 -3.23 -12.43 -18.12
N THR A 126 -3.62 -13.01 -19.26
CA THR A 126 -3.18 -14.36 -19.66
C THR A 126 -2.25 -14.31 -20.87
N HIS A 127 -2.27 -13.21 -21.63
CA HIS A 127 -1.54 -13.08 -22.89
C HIS A 127 -0.97 -11.68 -23.06
N PHE A 128 0.19 -11.57 -23.69
CA PHE A 128 0.86 -10.29 -23.93
C PHE A 128 1.65 -10.31 -25.23
N ARG A 129 2.03 -9.14 -25.72
CA ARG A 129 3.01 -8.95 -26.81
C ARG A 129 4.28 -8.35 -26.22
N CYS A 130 5.42 -8.80 -26.72
CA CYS A 130 6.73 -8.26 -26.32
C CYS A 130 6.81 -6.73 -26.48
N SER A 131 6.20 -6.18 -27.53
CA SER A 131 6.17 -4.74 -27.80
C SER A 131 5.43 -3.92 -26.74
N GLU A 132 4.46 -4.52 -26.04
CA GLU A 132 3.67 -3.85 -25.01
C GLU A 132 4.44 -3.64 -23.71
N ILE A 133 5.36 -4.56 -23.40
CA ILE A 133 6.04 -4.60 -22.11
C ILE A 133 7.51 -4.21 -22.20
N GLY A 134 7.96 -3.82 -23.39
CA GLY A 134 9.35 -3.47 -23.69
C GLY A 134 10.31 -4.67 -23.62
N LEU A 135 9.83 -5.89 -23.86
CA LEU A 135 10.64 -7.10 -23.79
C LEU A 135 11.25 -7.41 -25.17
N SER A 136 12.58 -7.50 -25.26
CA SER A 136 13.25 -7.96 -26.49
C SER A 136 13.00 -9.45 -26.74
N ILE A 137 12.91 -9.87 -28.00
CA ILE A 137 12.75 -11.28 -28.39
C ILE A 137 13.84 -12.18 -27.79
N GLU A 138 15.10 -11.72 -27.77
CA GLU A 138 16.21 -12.47 -27.20
C GLU A 138 16.02 -12.74 -25.70
N LYS A 139 15.59 -11.73 -24.93
CA LYS A 139 15.27 -11.88 -23.51
C LYS A 139 14.05 -12.77 -23.31
N ALA A 140 13.00 -12.63 -24.12
CA ALA A 140 11.82 -13.50 -24.07
C ALA A 140 12.21 -14.97 -24.23
N LYS A 141 13.04 -15.30 -25.23
CA LYS A 141 13.56 -16.65 -25.44
C LYS A 141 14.39 -17.16 -24.25
N LYS A 142 15.23 -16.31 -23.65
CA LYS A 142 15.99 -16.66 -22.44
C LYS A 142 15.10 -16.93 -21.22
N LEU A 143 13.94 -16.28 -21.14
CA LEU A 143 12.96 -16.49 -20.07
C LEU A 143 12.11 -17.77 -20.25
N GLY A 144 12.15 -18.38 -21.44
CA GLY A 144 11.40 -19.59 -21.78
C GLY A 144 10.33 -19.40 -22.86
N TYR A 145 10.05 -18.16 -23.28
CA TYR A 145 9.06 -17.86 -24.31
C TYR A 145 9.63 -18.15 -25.70
N THR A 146 9.30 -19.31 -26.25
CA THR A 146 9.85 -19.78 -27.54
C THR A 146 8.82 -19.81 -28.66
N LYS A 147 7.54 -19.94 -28.32
CA LYS A 147 6.42 -20.04 -29.26
C LYS A 147 5.32 -19.06 -28.90
N ASP A 148 4.57 -18.64 -29.91
CA ASP A 148 3.33 -17.88 -29.74
C ASP A 148 2.12 -18.78 -29.44
N ILE A 149 0.95 -18.16 -29.25
CA ILE A 149 -0.31 -18.85 -28.97
C ILE A 149 -0.74 -19.84 -30.08
N GLU A 150 -0.27 -19.65 -31.31
CA GLU A 150 -0.55 -20.54 -32.45
C GLU A 150 0.48 -21.69 -32.56
N GLY A 151 1.50 -21.68 -31.69
CA GLY A 151 2.60 -22.65 -31.70
C GLY A 151 3.73 -22.31 -32.67
N SER A 152 3.68 -21.16 -33.33
CA SER A 152 4.71 -20.66 -34.24
C SER A 152 5.92 -20.12 -33.45
N ALA A 153 7.11 -20.18 -34.02
CA ALA A 153 8.31 -19.70 -33.35
C ALA A 153 8.24 -18.17 -33.10
N LEU A 154 8.75 -17.72 -31.96
CA LEU A 154 8.81 -16.29 -31.64
C LEU A 154 9.89 -15.60 -32.52
N GLU A 155 9.43 -14.79 -33.46
CA GLU A 155 10.24 -14.07 -34.44
C GLU A 155 9.91 -12.57 -34.49
N ASN A 156 8.73 -12.17 -34.03
CA ASN A 156 8.23 -10.81 -34.07
C ASN A 156 7.74 -10.35 -32.68
N GLN A 157 8.01 -9.09 -32.32
CA GLN A 157 7.58 -8.51 -31.05
C GLN A 157 6.05 -8.36 -30.91
N ASN A 158 5.33 -8.39 -32.04
CA ASN A 158 3.88 -8.29 -32.08
C ASN A 158 3.18 -9.64 -32.06
N GLN A 159 3.88 -10.78 -31.95
CA GLN A 159 3.22 -12.07 -31.70
C GLN A 159 2.59 -12.09 -30.31
N VAL A 160 1.45 -12.77 -30.17
CA VAL A 160 0.82 -12.99 -28.86
C VAL A 160 1.50 -14.16 -28.17
N LEU A 161 2.03 -13.91 -26.98
CA LEU A 161 2.59 -14.92 -26.10
C LEU A 161 1.61 -15.20 -24.96
N GLU A 162 1.49 -16.47 -24.58
CA GLU A 162 0.79 -16.86 -23.35
C GLU A 162 1.69 -16.61 -22.14
N LEU A 163 1.16 -15.93 -21.12
CA LEU A 163 1.87 -15.54 -19.91
C LEU A 163 2.02 -16.74 -18.97
N LEU A 164 3.26 -17.04 -18.57
CA LEU A 164 3.51 -18.11 -17.60
C LEU A 164 2.92 -17.76 -16.21
N PRO A 165 2.40 -18.74 -15.45
CA PRO A 165 1.59 -18.50 -14.25
C PRO A 165 2.21 -17.63 -13.14
N GLN A 166 3.53 -17.62 -13.00
CA GLN A 166 4.25 -16.85 -11.97
C GLN A 166 5.04 -15.67 -12.55
N ASP A 167 4.90 -15.41 -13.85
CA ASP A 167 5.48 -14.23 -14.50
C ASP A 167 4.55 -13.03 -14.37
N VAL A 168 5.15 -11.86 -14.20
CA VAL A 168 4.42 -10.61 -13.92
C VAL A 168 4.95 -9.46 -14.75
N ILE A 169 4.05 -8.57 -15.12
CA ILE A 169 4.35 -7.33 -15.83
C ILE A 169 4.00 -6.20 -14.88
N LEU A 170 5.01 -5.41 -14.52
CA LEU A 170 4.89 -4.33 -13.54
C LEU A 170 4.62 -2.98 -14.22
N PRO A 171 4.01 -2.01 -13.54
CA PRO A 171 3.75 -0.70 -14.11
C PRO A 171 5.01 0.17 -14.08
N ASP A 172 5.21 0.90 -15.17
CA ASP A 172 6.19 1.96 -15.33
C ASP A 172 5.52 3.23 -15.87
N CYS A 173 4.39 3.61 -15.26
CA CYS A 173 3.68 4.85 -15.59
C CYS A 173 4.53 6.06 -15.19
N LYS A 174 4.90 6.89 -16.18
CA LYS A 174 5.67 8.12 -15.97
C LYS A 174 4.79 9.37 -15.83
N GLU A 175 3.49 9.23 -16.10
CA GLU A 175 2.50 10.31 -16.01
C GLU A 175 2.05 10.62 -14.57
N TRP A 176 2.35 9.75 -13.59
CA TRP A 176 2.03 9.97 -12.18
C TRP A 176 3.25 9.71 -11.28
N HIS A 177 3.49 10.62 -10.33
CA HIS A 177 4.56 10.46 -9.36
C HIS A 177 4.32 9.20 -8.51
N ASP A 178 5.38 8.46 -8.22
CA ASP A 178 5.37 7.20 -7.47
C ASP A 178 4.66 6.01 -8.13
N ALA A 179 4.19 6.12 -9.38
CA ALA A 179 3.55 5.00 -10.11
C ALA A 179 4.54 4.14 -10.94
N SER A 180 5.84 4.43 -10.86
CA SER A 180 6.88 3.66 -11.54
C SER A 180 7.47 2.61 -10.61
N ALA A 181 7.04 1.35 -10.80
CA ALA A 181 7.62 0.22 -10.10
C ALA A 181 9.08 -0.02 -10.53
N SER A 182 9.45 0.32 -11.77
CA SER A 182 10.83 0.19 -12.26
C SER A 182 11.80 1.10 -11.49
N ASP A 183 11.45 2.39 -11.33
CA ASP A 183 12.28 3.35 -10.60
C ASP A 183 12.37 2.96 -9.12
N PHE A 184 11.28 2.49 -8.54
CA PHE A 184 11.25 1.97 -7.17
C PHE A 184 12.19 0.77 -7.01
N LEU A 185 12.06 -0.25 -7.86
CA LEU A 185 12.88 -1.47 -7.77
C LEU A 185 14.36 -1.19 -8.00
N LEU A 186 14.72 -0.27 -8.91
CA LEU A 186 16.11 0.16 -9.10
C LEU A 186 16.70 0.78 -7.81
N ARG A 187 15.91 1.59 -7.09
CA ARG A 187 16.31 2.14 -5.78
C ARG A 187 16.48 1.05 -4.73
N VAL A 188 15.59 0.05 -4.71
CA VAL A 188 15.70 -1.10 -3.79
C VAL A 188 16.92 -1.97 -4.12
N CYS A 189 17.19 -2.26 -5.40
CA CYS A 189 18.39 -2.98 -5.83
C CYS A 189 19.66 -2.23 -5.43
N SER A 190 19.71 -0.91 -5.63
CA SER A 190 20.83 -0.06 -5.22
C SER A 190 21.03 -0.06 -3.71
N PHE A 191 19.93 -0.03 -2.95
CA PHE A 191 19.95 -0.17 -1.49
C PHE A 191 20.53 -1.53 -1.05
N ILE A 192 20.12 -2.64 -1.68
CA ILE A 192 20.64 -3.96 -1.34
C ILE A 192 22.13 -4.08 -1.68
N ASP A 193 22.56 -3.58 -2.83
CA ASP A 193 23.97 -3.57 -3.22
C ASP A 193 24.83 -2.76 -2.24
N ASP A 194 24.33 -1.59 -1.83
CA ASP A 194 24.95 -0.80 -0.78
C ASP A 194 24.95 -1.54 0.57
N GLU A 195 23.89 -2.26 0.92
CA GLU A 195 23.79 -3.05 2.14
C GLU A 195 24.81 -4.20 2.15
N LEU A 196 24.90 -4.96 1.06
CA LEU A 196 25.89 -6.01 0.86
C LEU A 196 27.30 -5.44 1.00
N ARG A 197 27.58 -4.32 0.33
CA ARG A 197 28.91 -3.69 0.34
C ARG A 197 29.30 -3.12 1.69
N PHE A 198 28.47 -2.26 2.28
CA PHE A 198 28.85 -1.47 3.45
C PHE A 198 28.52 -2.14 4.78
N PHE A 199 27.45 -2.94 4.83
CA PHE A 199 27.02 -3.60 6.06
C PHE A 199 27.56 -5.03 6.16
N TYR A 200 27.49 -5.81 5.08
CA TYR A 200 27.94 -7.20 5.07
C TYR A 200 29.37 -7.42 4.55
N ASN A 201 30.02 -6.41 3.96
CA ASN A 201 31.32 -6.51 3.29
C ASN A 201 31.36 -7.60 2.19
N LEU A 202 30.26 -7.72 1.45
CA LEU A 202 30.09 -8.62 0.30
C LEU A 202 30.08 -7.80 -0.99
N PRO A 203 30.42 -8.42 -2.14
CA PRO A 203 30.25 -7.76 -3.43
C PRO A 203 28.76 -7.44 -3.69
N PRO A 204 28.47 -6.37 -4.45
CA PRO A 204 27.11 -6.08 -4.90
C PRO A 204 26.56 -7.24 -5.74
N PHE A 205 25.25 -7.47 -5.66
CA PHE A 205 24.58 -8.59 -6.33
C PHE A 205 23.95 -8.16 -7.66
N PHE A 206 23.34 -6.98 -7.73
CA PHE A 206 22.58 -6.54 -8.91
C PHE A 206 23.42 -5.69 -9.85
N ASN A 207 24.01 -4.59 -9.37
CA ASN A 207 24.65 -3.53 -10.18
C ASN A 207 23.78 -2.97 -11.31
N PHE A 208 22.45 -2.97 -11.12
CA PHE A 208 21.50 -2.53 -12.13
C PHE A 208 21.51 -1.02 -12.32
N LYS A 209 21.37 -0.59 -13.57
CA LYS A 209 21.42 0.82 -13.99
C LYS A 209 20.16 1.23 -14.73
N VAL A 210 19.56 0.31 -15.46
CA VAL A 210 18.42 0.56 -16.34
C VAL A 210 17.28 -0.40 -16.03
N LYS A 211 16.04 -0.01 -16.36
CA LYS A 211 14.86 -0.86 -16.13
C LYS A 211 14.98 -2.25 -16.74
N ASP A 212 15.70 -2.33 -17.85
CA ASP A 212 15.94 -3.54 -18.63
C ASP A 212 16.73 -4.60 -17.86
N ASP A 213 17.47 -4.19 -16.84
CA ASP A 213 18.23 -5.09 -15.96
C ASP A 213 17.30 -5.80 -14.95
N LEU A 214 16.11 -5.25 -14.70
CA LEU A 214 15.11 -5.83 -13.79
C LEU A 214 14.40 -7.05 -14.41
N ILE A 215 14.59 -7.32 -15.69
CA ILE A 215 13.95 -8.46 -16.37
C ILE A 215 14.55 -9.76 -15.86
N GLY A 216 13.70 -10.65 -15.36
CA GLY A 216 14.08 -11.94 -14.78
C GLY A 216 14.32 -11.91 -13.26
N ILE A 217 14.20 -10.75 -12.60
CA ILE A 217 14.33 -10.69 -11.14
C ILE A 217 13.14 -11.36 -10.47
N HIS A 218 13.39 -11.89 -9.27
CA HIS A 218 12.36 -12.50 -8.45
C HIS A 218 11.85 -11.52 -7.39
N ILE A 219 10.54 -11.39 -7.34
CA ILE A 219 9.82 -10.64 -6.32
C ILE A 219 8.92 -11.58 -5.52
N ILE A 220 8.41 -11.09 -4.40
CA ILE A 220 7.38 -11.74 -3.60
C ILE A 220 6.12 -10.91 -3.77
N SER A 221 5.08 -11.53 -4.28
CA SER A 221 3.72 -10.99 -4.32
C SER A 221 3.01 -11.36 -3.01
N LEU A 222 2.55 -10.37 -2.27
CA LEU A 222 1.94 -10.55 -0.95
C LEU A 222 0.69 -9.68 -0.81
N ALA A 223 -0.46 -10.31 -0.61
CA ALA A 223 -1.68 -9.60 -0.33
C ALA A 223 -1.71 -9.05 1.11
N PRO A 224 -2.30 -7.86 1.32
CA PRO A 224 -2.89 -7.48 2.60
C PRO A 224 -3.64 -8.63 3.27
N HIS A 225 -3.58 -8.69 4.58
CA HIS A 225 -4.23 -9.68 5.43
C HIS A 225 -3.79 -11.14 5.17
N THR A 226 -2.68 -11.35 4.47
CA THR A 226 -2.08 -12.68 4.29
C THR A 226 -0.67 -12.74 4.87
N SER A 227 -0.10 -13.95 4.91
CA SER A 227 1.25 -14.19 5.43
C SER A 227 2.09 -15.16 4.60
N ALA A 228 1.51 -15.69 3.53
CA ALA A 228 2.19 -16.52 2.54
C ALA A 228 2.41 -15.65 1.30
N GLY A 229 3.67 -15.36 1.00
CA GLY A 229 4.03 -14.66 -0.22
C GLY A 229 4.24 -15.66 -1.36
N ILE A 230 3.89 -15.29 -2.58
CA ILE A 230 4.15 -16.09 -3.78
C ILE A 230 5.36 -15.51 -4.49
N VAL A 231 6.35 -16.35 -4.80
CA VAL A 231 7.51 -15.92 -5.59
C VAL A 231 7.07 -15.75 -7.04
N SER A 232 7.40 -14.61 -7.63
CA SER A 232 7.03 -14.24 -8.99
C SER A 232 8.24 -13.66 -9.73
N ARG A 233 8.25 -13.74 -11.05
CA ARG A 233 9.36 -13.26 -11.89
C ARG A 233 8.91 -12.11 -12.78
N VAL A 234 9.66 -11.01 -12.76
CA VAL A 234 9.35 -9.83 -13.58
C VAL A 234 9.78 -10.07 -15.03
N ILE A 235 8.88 -9.90 -15.99
CA ILE A 235 9.17 -10.12 -17.42
C ILE A 235 9.09 -8.86 -18.28
N GLY A 236 8.58 -7.75 -17.74
CA GLY A 236 8.49 -6.49 -18.47
C GLY A 236 7.70 -5.44 -17.72
N PHE A 237 7.52 -4.31 -18.38
CA PHE A 237 6.85 -3.15 -17.79
C PHE A 237 5.78 -2.55 -18.71
N SER A 238 4.56 -2.41 -18.20
CA SER A 238 3.48 -1.71 -18.87
C SER A 238 3.53 -0.20 -18.58
N LYS A 239 2.82 0.61 -19.36
CA LYS A 239 2.63 2.05 -19.09
C LYS A 239 1.45 2.33 -18.15
N THR A 240 0.71 1.30 -17.75
CA THR A 240 -0.44 1.44 -16.87
C THR A 240 0.01 1.58 -15.40
N GLN A 241 -0.93 1.68 -14.46
CA GLN A 241 -0.63 1.73 -13.02
C GLN A 241 -0.87 0.38 -12.31
N GLY A 242 -1.32 -0.63 -13.05
CA GLY A 242 -1.67 -1.94 -12.51
C GLY A 242 -0.59 -2.99 -12.75
N MET A 243 -0.54 -3.99 -11.88
CA MET A 243 0.27 -5.20 -12.06
C MET A 243 -0.50 -6.20 -12.88
N TYR A 244 -0.04 -6.48 -14.10
CA TYR A 244 -0.60 -7.58 -14.88
C TYR A 244 0.02 -8.90 -14.46
N ALA A 245 -0.83 -9.86 -14.11
CA ALA A 245 -0.40 -11.21 -13.81
C ALA A 245 -1.48 -12.24 -14.16
N HIS A 246 -1.05 -13.50 -14.23
CA HIS A 246 -1.92 -14.63 -14.47
C HIS A 246 -3.01 -14.73 -13.38
N PRO A 247 -4.28 -15.09 -13.71
CA PRO A 247 -5.35 -15.26 -12.72
C PRO A 247 -4.96 -16.16 -11.54
N TYR A 248 -4.18 -17.20 -11.81
CA TYR A 248 -3.69 -18.10 -10.77
C TYR A 248 -2.82 -17.40 -9.74
N LEU A 249 -1.97 -16.45 -10.14
CA LEU A 249 -1.10 -15.74 -9.21
C LEU A 249 -1.93 -14.89 -8.25
N HIS A 250 -2.90 -14.16 -8.78
CA HIS A 250 -3.82 -13.34 -7.97
C HIS A 250 -4.62 -14.23 -7.00
N ALA A 251 -5.19 -15.32 -7.50
CA ALA A 251 -5.93 -16.28 -6.67
C ALA A 251 -5.04 -16.97 -5.61
N ALA A 252 -3.78 -17.29 -5.94
CA ALA A 252 -2.80 -17.83 -5.00
C ALA A 252 -2.46 -16.83 -3.89
N CYS A 253 -2.47 -15.54 -4.22
CA CYS A 253 -2.35 -14.45 -3.26
C CYS A 253 -3.66 -14.16 -2.48
N ARG A 254 -4.73 -14.96 -2.68
CA ARG A 254 -6.07 -14.74 -2.09
C ARG A 254 -6.71 -13.44 -2.56
N ARG A 255 -6.59 -13.15 -3.86
CA ARG A 255 -7.19 -12.00 -4.52
C ARG A 255 -8.15 -12.39 -5.63
N ASN A 256 -9.12 -11.51 -5.85
CA ASN A 256 -10.28 -11.73 -6.72
C ASN A 256 -10.22 -10.88 -8.00
N ALA A 257 -9.25 -9.98 -8.14
CA ALA A 257 -9.14 -9.05 -9.26
C ALA A 257 -10.31 -8.06 -9.41
N ASP A 258 -10.95 -7.68 -8.30
CA ASP A 258 -12.08 -6.74 -8.24
C ASP A 258 -11.67 -5.29 -7.88
N GLY A 259 -10.38 -4.97 -8.02
CA GLY A 259 -9.79 -3.67 -7.69
C GLY A 259 -8.98 -3.68 -6.39
N ASP A 260 -8.66 -4.87 -5.90
CA ASP A 260 -7.80 -5.11 -4.75
C ASP A 260 -6.33 -4.67 -4.98
N GLU A 261 -5.59 -4.47 -3.89
CA GLU A 261 -4.17 -4.12 -3.93
C GLU A 261 -3.28 -5.31 -3.53
N LEU A 262 -2.14 -5.47 -4.19
CA LEU A 262 -1.07 -6.39 -3.87
C LEU A 262 0.17 -5.60 -3.43
N GLY A 263 0.98 -6.19 -2.55
CA GLY A 263 2.30 -5.70 -2.22
C GLY A 263 3.36 -6.49 -2.95
N ILE A 264 4.32 -5.83 -3.58
CA ILE A 264 5.52 -6.47 -4.11
C ILE A 264 6.73 -6.15 -3.22
N ILE A 265 7.53 -7.17 -2.95
CA ILE A 265 8.77 -7.07 -2.18
C ILE A 265 9.87 -7.76 -2.98
N LEU A 266 11.04 -7.14 -3.13
CA LEU A 266 12.15 -7.79 -3.82
C LEU A 266 12.61 -9.02 -3.00
N LEU A 267 12.78 -10.18 -3.65
CA LEU A 267 13.05 -11.44 -2.93
C LEU A 267 14.29 -11.32 -2.02
N LEU A 268 15.37 -10.74 -2.52
CA LEU A 268 16.61 -10.60 -1.75
C LEU A 268 16.47 -9.58 -0.60
N ASP A 269 15.65 -8.54 -0.75
CA ASP A 269 15.35 -7.62 0.37
C ASP A 269 14.66 -8.37 1.50
N ALA A 270 13.62 -9.17 1.19
CA ALA A 270 12.94 -9.96 2.20
C ALA A 270 13.91 -10.91 2.91
N LEU A 271 14.81 -11.58 2.19
CA LEU A 271 15.77 -12.51 2.80
C LEU A 271 16.77 -11.82 3.75
N LEU A 272 17.23 -10.60 3.41
CA LEU A 272 18.23 -9.88 4.20
C LEU A 272 17.62 -9.06 5.35
N ASN A 273 16.44 -8.50 5.15
CA ASN A 273 15.88 -7.46 6.01
C ASN A 273 14.67 -7.87 6.82
N PHE A 274 13.96 -8.94 6.43
CA PHE A 274 12.83 -9.44 7.19
C PHE A 274 13.28 -10.04 8.54
N SER A 275 12.54 -9.73 9.60
CA SER A 275 12.62 -10.51 10.83
C SER A 275 11.27 -10.62 11.55
N ARG A 276 10.89 -11.85 11.91
CA ARG A 276 9.73 -12.10 12.81
C ARG A 276 9.84 -11.36 14.14
N LYS A 277 11.07 -10.96 14.54
CA LYS A 277 11.29 -10.22 15.78
C LYS A 277 11.01 -8.72 15.68
N PHE A 278 10.79 -8.18 14.48
CA PHE A 278 10.33 -6.80 14.29
C PHE A 278 8.80 -6.71 14.34
N LEU A 279 8.10 -7.84 14.19
CA LEU A 279 6.64 -7.86 14.16
C LEU A 279 6.04 -7.45 15.52
N PRO A 280 4.96 -6.64 15.53
CA PRO A 280 4.35 -6.15 16.76
C PRO A 280 3.84 -7.29 17.67
N ASP A 281 3.95 -7.12 18.99
CA ASP A 281 3.48 -8.09 19.99
C ASP A 281 2.02 -7.84 20.42
N HIS A 282 1.12 -7.64 19.44
CA HIS A 282 -0.31 -7.47 19.64
C HIS A 282 -1.11 -8.49 18.80
N ARG A 283 -2.26 -8.95 19.31
CA ARG A 283 -3.13 -9.91 18.61
C ARG A 283 -3.58 -9.34 17.25
N GLY A 284 -3.54 -10.15 16.20
CA GLY A 284 -3.94 -9.78 14.83
C GLY A 284 -2.86 -9.06 14.03
N THR A 285 -2.05 -8.18 14.64
CA THR A 285 -1.01 -7.41 13.91
C THR A 285 0.29 -8.19 13.74
N ARG A 286 0.49 -9.27 14.51
CA ARG A 286 1.76 -10.01 14.58
C ARG A 286 2.07 -10.86 13.35
N THR A 287 1.06 -11.31 12.61
CA THR A 287 1.22 -12.32 11.55
C THR A 287 0.73 -11.88 10.18
N MET A 288 0.04 -10.73 10.09
CA MET A 288 -0.59 -10.27 8.85
C MET A 288 0.32 -9.27 8.13
N ASP A 289 0.28 -9.29 6.81
CA ASP A 289 1.03 -8.39 5.90
C ASP A 289 2.55 -8.55 5.97
N ALA A 290 3.03 -9.75 6.30
CA ALA A 290 4.45 -10.06 6.35
C ALA A 290 4.70 -11.45 5.71
N PRO A 291 5.76 -11.63 4.92
CA PRO A 291 6.05 -12.88 4.23
C PRO A 291 6.62 -13.94 5.20
N LEU A 292 5.76 -14.56 6.01
CA LEU A 292 6.16 -15.57 7.00
C LEU A 292 6.59 -16.89 6.38
N VAL A 293 6.03 -17.21 5.21
CA VAL A 293 6.29 -18.37 4.35
C VAL A 293 6.26 -17.89 2.90
N LEU A 294 7.09 -18.52 2.05
CA LEU A 294 7.12 -18.26 0.61
C LEU A 294 6.71 -19.52 -0.14
N SER A 295 5.75 -19.40 -1.07
CA SER A 295 5.46 -20.43 -2.05
C SER A 295 6.26 -20.17 -3.32
N VAL A 296 7.09 -21.15 -3.69
CA VAL A 296 7.97 -21.05 -4.86
C VAL A 296 7.32 -21.63 -6.11
N LYS A 297 6.44 -22.62 -5.95
CA LYS A 297 5.72 -23.27 -7.03
C LYS A 297 4.23 -23.03 -6.85
N LEU A 298 3.61 -22.47 -7.88
CA LEU A 298 2.16 -22.33 -7.91
C LEU A 298 1.53 -23.64 -8.38
N ASP A 299 0.63 -24.19 -7.57
CA ASP A 299 -0.26 -25.28 -7.96
C ASP A 299 -1.67 -24.71 -8.19
N PRO A 300 -2.20 -24.71 -9.43
CA PRO A 300 -3.54 -24.22 -9.73
C PRO A 300 -4.63 -24.93 -8.94
N MET A 301 -4.43 -26.13 -8.41
CA MET A 301 -5.44 -26.81 -7.59
C MET A 301 -5.61 -26.20 -6.19
N GLU A 302 -4.57 -25.55 -5.67
CA GLU A 302 -4.55 -25.02 -4.29
C GLU A 302 -5.00 -23.55 -4.21
N VAL A 303 -5.17 -22.91 -5.38
CA VAL A 303 -5.61 -21.51 -5.46
C VAL A 303 -7.11 -21.38 -5.24
N ASP A 304 -7.57 -20.14 -5.12
CA ASP A 304 -8.98 -19.85 -4.91
C ASP A 304 -9.86 -20.31 -6.09
N SER A 305 -11.07 -20.79 -5.80
CA SER A 305 -11.96 -21.36 -6.81
C SER A 305 -12.54 -20.33 -7.77
N GLU A 306 -12.43 -19.03 -7.48
CA GLU A 306 -12.84 -17.99 -8.42
C GLU A 306 -12.05 -18.07 -9.74
N ALA A 307 -10.76 -18.37 -9.69
CA ALA A 307 -9.93 -18.56 -10.90
C ALA A 307 -10.39 -19.75 -11.76
N PHE A 308 -11.12 -20.71 -11.19
CA PHE A 308 -11.60 -21.89 -11.92
C PHE A 308 -12.73 -21.56 -12.87
N ASN A 309 -13.38 -20.41 -12.69
CA ASN A 309 -14.50 -19.96 -13.50
C ASN A 309 -14.07 -19.13 -14.73
N VAL A 310 -12.77 -18.94 -14.95
CA VAL A 310 -12.28 -18.24 -16.15
C VAL A 310 -12.54 -19.09 -17.39
N ASP A 311 -13.25 -18.52 -18.36
CA ASP A 311 -13.48 -19.12 -19.67
C ASP A 311 -12.19 -19.08 -20.50
N VAL A 312 -11.84 -20.20 -21.14
CA VAL A 312 -10.55 -20.40 -21.82
C VAL A 312 -10.72 -20.75 -23.30
N VAL A 313 -11.79 -20.25 -23.91
CA VAL A 313 -12.16 -20.46 -25.31
C VAL A 313 -11.74 -19.28 -26.18
N ASP A 314 -11.45 -19.54 -27.46
CA ASP A 314 -11.18 -18.51 -28.48
C ASP A 314 -12.47 -17.85 -29.01
N HIS A 315 -13.58 -18.56 -28.98
CA HIS A 315 -14.89 -18.02 -29.30
C HIS A 315 -15.96 -18.73 -28.49
N TYR A 316 -17.02 -18.01 -28.14
CA TYR A 316 -18.18 -18.65 -27.54
C TYR A 316 -18.96 -19.45 -28.58
N PRO A 317 -19.44 -20.65 -28.23
CA PRO A 317 -20.21 -21.50 -29.15
C PRO A 317 -21.60 -20.87 -29.42
N LEU A 318 -22.23 -21.22 -30.54
CA LEU A 318 -23.54 -20.68 -30.93
C LEU A 318 -24.61 -20.95 -29.86
N GLU A 319 -24.57 -22.16 -29.31
CA GLU A 319 -25.49 -22.67 -28.30
C GLU A 319 -25.48 -21.80 -27.02
N PHE A 320 -24.36 -21.13 -26.71
CA PHE A 320 -24.28 -20.19 -25.60
C PHE A 320 -25.15 -18.95 -25.85
N TYR A 321 -25.09 -18.39 -27.06
CA TYR A 321 -25.90 -17.23 -27.43
C TYR A 321 -27.39 -17.57 -27.46
N GLU A 322 -27.75 -18.75 -27.98
CA GLU A 322 -29.13 -19.24 -27.96
C GLU A 322 -29.63 -19.48 -26.53
N ALA A 323 -28.79 -20.02 -25.64
CA ALA A 323 -29.11 -20.18 -24.23
C ALA A 323 -29.34 -18.84 -23.54
N ALA A 324 -28.54 -17.82 -23.86
CA ALA A 324 -28.69 -16.46 -23.33
C ALA A 324 -30.00 -15.80 -23.77
N VAL A 325 -30.42 -15.97 -25.03
CA VAL A 325 -31.73 -15.49 -25.54
C VAL A 325 -32.89 -16.11 -24.76
N ASN A 326 -32.74 -17.37 -24.35
CA ASN A 326 -33.72 -18.08 -23.53
C ASN A 326 -33.59 -17.79 -22.02
N CYS A 327 -32.73 -16.86 -21.62
CA CYS A 327 -32.46 -16.50 -20.21
C CYS A 327 -32.14 -17.72 -19.32
N LYS A 328 -31.46 -18.74 -19.87
CA LYS A 328 -31.02 -19.90 -19.08
C LYS A 328 -30.05 -19.47 -17.99
N MET A 329 -30.10 -20.15 -16.86
CA MET A 329 -29.15 -19.89 -15.77
C MET A 329 -27.73 -20.33 -16.20
N PRO A 330 -26.66 -19.60 -15.83
CA PRO A 330 -25.29 -19.97 -16.19
C PRO A 330 -24.87 -21.39 -15.78
N ALA A 331 -25.46 -21.92 -14.70
CA ALA A 331 -25.20 -23.28 -14.23
C ALA A 331 -25.83 -24.37 -15.11
N GLU A 332 -26.82 -24.03 -15.94
CA GLU A 332 -27.50 -24.97 -16.84
C GLU A 332 -26.74 -25.18 -18.15
N PHE A 333 -25.78 -24.31 -18.48
CA PHE A 333 -24.97 -24.40 -19.69
C PHE A 333 -23.52 -24.78 -19.36
N THR A 334 -23.12 -25.97 -19.79
CA THR A 334 -21.77 -26.53 -19.58
C THR A 334 -20.92 -26.55 -20.86
N GLY A 335 -21.39 -25.92 -21.94
CA GLY A 335 -20.72 -25.94 -23.24
C GLY A 335 -19.49 -25.03 -23.35
N ILE A 336 -19.14 -24.28 -22.31
CA ILE A 336 -17.95 -23.42 -22.29
C ILE A 336 -16.85 -24.11 -21.49
N LYS A 337 -15.69 -24.27 -22.11
CA LYS A 337 -14.49 -24.79 -21.44
C LYS A 337 -13.96 -23.73 -20.49
N ARG A 338 -13.74 -24.11 -19.23
CA ARG A 338 -13.18 -23.26 -18.18
C ARG A 338 -11.85 -23.79 -17.66
N VAL A 339 -11.14 -22.98 -16.89
CA VAL A 339 -9.96 -23.40 -16.13
C VAL A 339 -10.23 -24.68 -15.33
N ASN A 340 -11.39 -24.79 -14.69
CA ASN A 340 -11.76 -25.96 -13.89
C ASN A 340 -11.62 -27.29 -14.68
N ASP A 341 -11.88 -27.28 -15.99
CA ASP A 341 -11.84 -28.45 -16.86
C ASP A 341 -10.40 -28.85 -17.26
N LEU A 342 -9.43 -27.97 -16.99
CA LEU A 342 -8.01 -28.14 -17.28
C LEU A 342 -7.20 -28.63 -16.07
N LEU A 343 -7.72 -28.48 -14.85
CA LEU A 343 -7.03 -28.87 -13.61
C LEU A 343 -6.62 -30.35 -13.64
N ASN A 344 -5.46 -30.66 -13.04
CA ASN A 344 -4.80 -31.98 -13.07
C ASN A 344 -4.28 -32.44 -14.45
N LYS A 345 -4.35 -31.60 -15.47
CA LYS A 345 -3.82 -31.91 -16.80
C LYS A 345 -2.64 -31.00 -17.13
N PRO A 346 -1.70 -31.41 -18.00
CA PRO A 346 -0.59 -30.55 -18.42
C PRO A 346 -1.04 -29.19 -18.98
N GLU A 347 -2.20 -29.15 -19.63
CA GLU A 347 -2.82 -27.96 -20.21
C GLU A 347 -3.32 -26.95 -19.16
N GLN A 348 -3.20 -27.24 -17.85
CA GLN A 348 -3.53 -26.26 -16.83
C GLN A 348 -2.56 -25.07 -16.82
N PHE A 349 -1.37 -25.19 -17.42
CA PHE A 349 -0.36 -24.13 -17.42
C PHE A 349 -0.19 -23.43 -18.77
N GLU A 350 -0.65 -24.06 -19.84
CA GLU A 350 -0.43 -23.64 -21.23
C GLU A 350 -1.63 -24.03 -22.10
N GLY A 351 -1.89 -23.28 -23.17
CA GLY A 351 -2.99 -23.50 -24.11
C GLY A 351 -4.29 -22.79 -23.73
N LEU A 352 -4.23 -21.79 -22.84
CA LEU A 352 -5.37 -20.91 -22.56
C LEU A 352 -5.66 -20.03 -23.78
N LYS A 353 -6.92 -19.67 -23.98
CA LYS A 353 -7.35 -18.77 -25.05
C LYS A 353 -8.17 -17.60 -24.53
N PHE A 354 -8.44 -16.65 -25.41
CA PHE A 354 -9.26 -15.48 -25.14
C PHE A 354 -10.12 -15.16 -26.36
N THR A 355 -11.24 -14.46 -26.14
CA THR A 355 -12.23 -14.19 -27.20
C THR A 355 -11.99 -12.91 -27.99
N HIS A 356 -11.43 -11.88 -27.35
CA HIS A 356 -11.25 -10.56 -27.96
C HIS A 356 -9.80 -10.10 -27.84
N ASP A 357 -9.18 -9.83 -28.98
CA ASP A 357 -7.84 -9.25 -29.04
C ASP A 357 -7.88 -7.74 -28.74
N THR A 358 -6.74 -7.21 -28.28
CA THR A 358 -6.56 -5.78 -28.06
C THR A 358 -5.36 -5.27 -28.86
N SER A 359 -5.42 -4.00 -29.27
CA SER A 359 -4.31 -3.40 -30.02
C SER A 359 -3.06 -3.24 -29.15
N THR A 360 -3.26 -2.80 -27.90
CA THR A 360 -2.24 -2.79 -26.85
C THR A 360 -2.87 -2.73 -25.47
N MET A 361 -2.30 -3.43 -24.48
CA MET A 361 -2.66 -3.29 -23.07
C MET A 361 -2.41 -1.89 -22.51
N ASN A 362 -1.58 -1.08 -23.19
CA ASN A 362 -1.23 0.28 -22.77
C ASN A 362 -2.17 1.35 -23.36
N GLN A 363 -3.31 0.96 -23.93
CA GLN A 363 -4.26 1.90 -24.52
C GLN A 363 -5.18 2.48 -23.46
N GLY A 364 -5.30 3.80 -23.41
CA GLY A 364 -6.24 4.51 -22.54
C GLY A 364 -5.60 5.56 -21.65
N PRO A 365 -6.40 6.25 -20.81
CA PRO A 365 -5.89 7.24 -19.87
C PRO A 365 -5.09 6.56 -18.74
N TYR A 366 -3.79 6.89 -18.63
CA TYR A 366 -2.91 6.31 -17.62
C TYR A 366 -3.23 6.75 -16.19
N VAL A 367 -3.79 7.95 -16.02
CA VAL A 367 -4.13 8.52 -14.71
C VAL A 367 -5.60 8.86 -14.69
N SER A 368 -6.31 8.42 -13.65
CA SER A 368 -7.72 8.76 -13.49
C SER A 368 -7.87 10.26 -13.22
N ALA A 369 -8.86 10.89 -13.85
CA ALA A 369 -9.18 12.30 -13.61
C ALA A 369 -9.48 12.60 -12.13
N TYR A 370 -9.94 11.59 -11.37
CA TYR A 370 -10.17 11.73 -9.93
C TYR A 370 -8.89 12.09 -9.15
N LYS A 371 -7.72 11.60 -9.57
CA LYS A 371 -6.42 11.91 -8.94
C LYS A 371 -5.93 13.33 -9.29
N THR A 372 -6.27 13.83 -10.47
CA THR A 372 -5.82 15.15 -10.94
C THR A 372 -6.68 16.30 -10.42
N LEU A 373 -7.91 16.03 -9.98
CA LEU A 373 -8.78 17.04 -9.36
C LEU A 373 -8.39 17.24 -7.89
N GLU A 374 -7.97 18.45 -7.53
CA GLU A 374 -7.49 18.76 -6.17
C GLU A 374 -8.64 18.94 -5.17
N SER A 375 -9.67 19.69 -5.54
CA SER A 375 -10.76 20.05 -4.63
C SER A 375 -11.94 19.08 -4.70
N MET A 376 -12.66 18.93 -3.58
CA MET A 376 -13.87 18.12 -3.55
C MET A 376 -15.00 18.73 -4.40
N ASP A 377 -15.05 20.06 -4.48
CA ASP A 377 -16.03 20.76 -5.30
C ASP A 377 -15.80 20.45 -6.79
N ASP A 378 -14.55 20.46 -7.26
CA ASP A 378 -14.22 20.10 -8.65
C ASP A 378 -14.58 18.64 -8.96
N LYS A 379 -14.30 17.73 -8.01
CA LYS A 379 -14.68 16.30 -8.12
C LYS A 379 -16.19 16.14 -8.25
N MET A 380 -16.93 16.85 -7.40
CA MET A 380 -18.39 16.82 -7.40
C MET A 380 -18.97 17.42 -8.70
N GLN A 381 -18.48 18.59 -9.14
CA GLN A 381 -18.92 19.20 -10.38
C GLN A 381 -18.60 18.33 -11.60
N SER A 382 -17.43 17.68 -11.61
CA SER A 382 -17.03 16.76 -12.69
C SER A 382 -17.91 15.51 -12.71
N GLN A 383 -18.19 14.91 -11.53
CA GLN A 383 -19.09 13.76 -11.39
C GLN A 383 -20.50 14.09 -11.91
N ILE A 384 -21.04 15.23 -11.51
CA ILE A 384 -22.39 15.67 -11.92
C ILE A 384 -22.41 16.08 -13.39
N GLY A 385 -21.37 16.76 -13.86
CA GLY A 385 -21.21 17.11 -15.27
C GLY A 385 -21.16 15.88 -16.16
N LEU A 386 -20.55 14.79 -15.69
CA LEU A 386 -20.59 13.49 -16.38
C LEU A 386 -21.99 12.88 -16.33
N ALA A 387 -22.66 12.88 -15.17
CA ALA A 387 -24.01 12.36 -15.03
C ALA A 387 -25.02 13.08 -15.95
N MET A 388 -24.87 14.39 -16.16
CA MET A 388 -25.70 15.17 -17.11
C MET A 388 -25.46 14.81 -18.58
N LYS A 389 -24.30 14.25 -18.93
CA LYS A 389 -23.95 13.86 -20.31
C LYS A 389 -24.38 12.42 -20.65
N LEU A 390 -24.48 11.56 -19.65
CA LEU A 390 -24.73 10.13 -19.84
C LEU A 390 -26.24 9.85 -19.93
N LYS A 391 -26.67 9.17 -21.01
CA LYS A 391 -28.08 8.78 -21.19
C LYS A 391 -28.55 7.74 -20.16
N GLY A 392 -27.66 6.87 -19.71
CA GLY A 392 -27.97 5.79 -18.76
C GLY A 392 -27.97 6.21 -17.29
N VAL A 393 -27.77 7.50 -16.98
CA VAL A 393 -27.63 7.99 -15.60
C VAL A 393 -28.64 9.11 -15.36
N ASP A 394 -29.47 8.97 -14.31
CA ASP A 394 -30.32 10.07 -13.85
C ASP A 394 -29.49 11.01 -12.97
N ALA A 395 -29.11 12.17 -13.54
CA ALA A 395 -28.36 13.19 -12.83
C ALA A 395 -29.08 13.73 -11.57
N THR A 396 -30.42 13.75 -11.58
CA THR A 396 -31.21 14.18 -10.41
C THR A 396 -31.09 13.17 -9.29
N ASP A 397 -31.15 11.88 -9.61
CA ASP A 397 -31.00 10.82 -8.62
C ASP A 397 -29.57 10.74 -8.07
N VAL A 398 -28.55 10.93 -8.92
CA VAL A 398 -27.16 11.03 -8.48
C VAL A 398 -26.98 12.19 -7.50
N ALA A 399 -27.50 13.38 -7.82
CA ALA A 399 -27.43 14.53 -6.93
C ALA A 399 -28.13 14.24 -5.58
N ARG A 400 -29.31 13.62 -5.60
CA ARG A 400 -30.03 13.18 -4.40
C ARG A 400 -29.19 12.23 -3.55
N LEU A 401 -28.62 11.18 -4.16
CA LEU A 401 -27.80 10.18 -3.47
C LEU A 401 -26.55 10.80 -2.83
N VAL A 402 -25.85 11.68 -3.55
CA VAL A 402 -24.67 12.39 -3.04
C VAL A 402 -25.03 13.22 -1.80
N ILE A 403 -26.12 13.97 -1.85
CA ILE A 403 -26.57 14.81 -0.73
C ILE A 403 -27.02 13.94 0.46
N GLU A 404 -27.89 12.96 0.25
CA GLU A 404 -28.48 12.16 1.32
C GLU A 404 -27.50 11.19 1.98
N LYS A 405 -26.68 10.51 1.18
CA LYS A 405 -25.82 9.43 1.69
C LYS A 405 -24.46 9.92 2.18
N HIS A 406 -23.91 10.97 1.57
CA HIS A 406 -22.59 11.48 1.94
C HIS A 406 -22.69 12.79 2.73
N PHE A 407 -23.17 13.86 2.10
CA PHE A 407 -22.99 15.20 2.66
C PHE A 407 -23.87 15.50 3.88
N LEU A 408 -25.17 15.21 3.82
CA LEU A 408 -26.07 15.44 4.96
C LEU A 408 -25.64 14.66 6.20
N LYS A 409 -25.21 13.40 6.01
CA LYS A 409 -24.69 12.58 7.11
C LYS A 409 -23.43 13.17 7.71
N ASP A 410 -22.48 13.61 6.88
CA ASP A 410 -21.23 14.21 7.34
C ASP A 410 -21.46 15.55 8.04
N LEU A 411 -22.25 16.45 7.46
CA LEU A 411 -22.59 17.76 8.06
C LEU A 411 -23.29 17.60 9.42
N LYS A 412 -24.33 16.75 9.49
CA LYS A 412 -25.05 16.48 10.75
C LYS A 412 -24.14 15.80 11.78
N GLY A 413 -23.30 14.86 11.34
CA GLY A 413 -22.34 14.15 12.17
C GLY A 413 -21.29 15.09 12.77
N ASN A 414 -20.67 15.91 11.94
CA ASN A 414 -19.67 16.90 12.35
C ASN A 414 -20.27 17.97 13.26
N LEU A 415 -21.47 18.47 12.96
CA LEU A 415 -22.18 19.42 13.82
C LEU A 415 -22.45 18.83 15.21
N ARG A 416 -22.99 17.60 15.28
CA ARG A 416 -23.24 16.92 16.56
C ARG A 416 -21.95 16.67 17.35
N LYS A 417 -20.88 16.28 16.65
CA LYS A 417 -19.58 16.01 17.26
C LYS A 417 -18.92 17.30 17.75
N TYR A 418 -19.05 18.39 17.01
CA TYR A 418 -18.56 19.72 17.39
C TYR A 418 -19.14 20.18 18.72
N SER A 419 -20.46 20.04 18.94
CA SER A 419 -21.10 20.43 20.21
C SER A 419 -20.71 19.57 21.42
N ARG A 420 -20.14 18.37 21.19
CA ARG A 420 -19.76 17.41 22.25
C ARG A 420 -18.25 17.17 22.33
N GLN A 421 -17.46 17.94 21.59
CA GLN A 421 -16.05 17.66 21.38
C GLN A 421 -15.21 17.89 22.65
N GLY A 422 -14.06 17.22 22.70
CA GLY A 422 -12.99 17.54 23.63
C GLY A 422 -12.04 18.58 23.04
N PHE A 423 -11.10 19.00 23.87
CA PHE A 423 -10.06 19.98 23.56
C PHE A 423 -8.69 19.32 23.68
N ARG A 424 -7.72 19.80 22.91
CA ARG A 424 -6.34 19.32 23.03
C ARG A 424 -5.35 20.48 23.14
N CYS A 425 -4.26 20.26 23.87
CA CYS A 425 -3.14 21.18 23.82
C CYS A 425 -2.32 20.96 22.54
N VAL A 426 -1.88 22.05 21.89
CA VAL A 426 -1.05 21.98 20.68
C VAL A 426 0.34 21.41 20.98
N ASN A 427 0.92 21.73 22.14
CA ASN A 427 2.31 21.40 22.46
C ASN A 427 2.46 19.97 23.01
N CYS A 428 1.66 19.62 24.02
CA CYS A 428 1.78 18.32 24.70
C CYS A 428 0.71 17.29 24.31
N ASN A 429 -0.28 17.65 23.47
CA ASN A 429 -1.42 16.80 23.10
C ASN A 429 -2.27 16.28 24.27
N GLU A 430 -2.15 16.87 25.46
CA GLU A 430 -3.03 16.58 26.60
C GLU A 430 -4.49 16.86 26.22
N LYS A 431 -5.39 15.94 26.57
CA LYS A 431 -6.80 15.99 26.18
C LYS A 431 -7.66 16.43 27.36
N TYR A 432 -8.49 17.43 27.11
CA TYR A 432 -9.42 17.95 28.10
C TYR A 432 -10.86 17.75 27.64
N ARG A 433 -11.73 17.29 28.54
CA ARG A 433 -13.18 17.27 28.27
C ARG A 433 -13.78 18.68 28.22
N ARG A 434 -13.27 19.58 29.05
CA ARG A 434 -13.66 21.00 29.12
C ARG A 434 -12.39 21.85 29.20
N PRO A 435 -12.33 23.02 28.55
CA PRO A 435 -11.16 23.87 28.63
C PRO A 435 -11.00 24.36 30.08
N PRO A 436 -9.78 24.36 30.64
CA PRO A 436 -9.49 25.06 31.89
C PRO A 436 -9.88 26.53 31.81
N LEU A 437 -10.39 27.08 32.91
CA LEU A 437 -10.79 28.50 32.99
C LEU A 437 -9.64 29.48 32.72
N SER A 438 -8.39 29.04 32.95
CA SER A 438 -7.19 29.80 32.63
C SER A 438 -6.94 29.97 31.12
N GLY A 439 -7.66 29.23 30.26
CA GLY A 439 -7.47 29.21 28.81
C GLY A 439 -6.16 28.56 28.34
N LYS A 440 -5.35 28.04 29.27
CA LYS A 440 -4.03 27.44 29.03
C LYS A 440 -4.00 25.99 29.49
N CYS A 441 -3.12 25.19 28.89
CA CYS A 441 -2.91 23.81 29.30
C CYS A 441 -2.30 23.75 30.70
N ASN A 442 -2.90 22.97 31.60
CA ASN A 442 -2.40 22.78 32.97
C ASN A 442 -1.03 22.08 33.04
N ALA A 443 -0.67 21.30 32.02
CA ALA A 443 0.58 20.52 32.01
C ALA A 443 1.78 21.30 31.42
N CYS A 444 1.56 22.15 30.43
CA CYS A 444 2.66 22.82 29.72
C CYS A 444 2.44 24.31 29.42
N GLY A 445 1.32 24.90 29.86
CA GLY A 445 0.96 26.30 29.59
C GLY A 445 0.58 26.62 28.14
N GLY A 446 0.64 25.64 27.23
CA GLY A 446 0.35 25.83 25.80
C GLY A 446 -1.12 26.11 25.47
N LYS A 447 -1.36 26.60 24.26
CA LYS A 447 -2.71 26.92 23.74
C LYS A 447 -3.56 25.67 23.61
N ILE A 448 -4.81 25.79 24.01
CA ILE A 448 -5.83 24.75 23.87
C ILE A 448 -6.66 25.05 22.63
N VAL A 449 -6.84 24.03 21.79
CA VAL A 449 -7.61 24.12 20.55
C VAL A 449 -8.74 23.10 20.54
N LEU A 450 -9.77 23.43 19.77
CA LEU A 450 -10.86 22.51 19.42
C LEU A 450 -10.30 21.32 18.63
N THR A 451 -10.90 20.15 18.81
CA THR A 451 -10.53 18.96 18.04
C THR A 451 -11.18 18.95 16.66
N ILE A 452 -12.32 19.63 16.52
CA ILE A 452 -13.05 19.85 15.27
C ILE A 452 -13.21 21.35 15.10
N ALA A 453 -12.68 21.89 14.01
CA ALA A 453 -12.82 23.29 13.66
C ALA A 453 -14.18 23.56 12.99
N GLU A 454 -14.66 24.81 13.09
CA GLU A 454 -15.88 25.27 12.41
C GLU A 454 -15.85 24.99 10.90
N GLY A 455 -14.72 25.24 10.23
CA GLY A 455 -14.58 25.02 8.79
C GLY A 455 -14.86 23.57 8.39
N SER A 456 -14.55 22.59 9.25
CA SER A 456 -14.87 21.18 9.00
C SER A 456 -16.37 20.90 9.03
N VAL A 457 -17.14 21.68 9.80
CA VAL A 457 -18.61 21.57 9.86
C VAL A 457 -19.26 22.25 8.66
N LYS A 458 -18.69 23.36 8.15
CA LYS A 458 -19.25 24.14 7.03
C LYS A 458 -18.83 23.63 5.65
N LYS A 459 -17.81 22.77 5.55
CA LYS A 459 -17.10 22.37 4.32
C LYS A 459 -17.99 22.06 3.11
N TYR A 460 -19.16 21.42 3.29
CA TYR A 460 -20.02 20.98 2.19
C TYR A 460 -21.38 21.68 2.12
N LEU A 461 -21.65 22.63 3.02
CA LEU A 461 -22.99 23.22 3.13
C LEU A 461 -23.38 23.96 1.84
N GLU A 462 -22.51 24.85 1.35
CA GLU A 462 -22.77 25.64 0.14
C GLU A 462 -22.92 24.77 -1.10
N ALA A 463 -22.06 23.76 -1.25
CA ALA A 463 -22.12 22.79 -2.34
C ALA A 463 -23.48 22.05 -2.35
N CYS A 464 -23.97 21.59 -1.19
CA CYS A 464 -25.27 20.93 -1.08
C CYS A 464 -26.42 21.86 -1.46
N LEU A 465 -26.38 23.11 -1.00
CA LEU A 465 -27.42 24.10 -1.29
C LEU A 465 -27.46 24.43 -2.79
N ASN A 466 -26.29 24.58 -3.42
CA ASN A 466 -26.20 24.82 -4.86
C ASN A 466 -26.75 23.65 -5.67
N LEU A 467 -26.44 22.41 -5.28
CA LEU A 467 -27.03 21.23 -5.90
C LEU A 467 -28.55 21.14 -5.68
N GLY A 468 -29.02 21.43 -4.47
CA GLY A 468 -30.45 21.41 -4.15
C GLY A 468 -31.28 22.47 -4.88
N LYS A 469 -30.64 23.58 -5.31
CA LYS A 469 -31.26 24.59 -6.17
C LYS A 469 -31.22 24.19 -7.65
N LYS A 470 -30.10 23.60 -8.10
CA LYS A 470 -29.89 23.23 -9.51
C LYS A 470 -30.76 22.05 -9.93
N PHE A 471 -30.97 21.09 -9.04
CA PHE A 471 -31.78 19.90 -9.29
C PHE A 471 -33.13 20.00 -8.59
N LYS A 472 -34.19 19.51 -9.24
CA LYS A 472 -35.54 19.41 -8.64
C LYS A 472 -35.59 18.26 -7.63
N LEU A 473 -34.96 18.44 -6.48
CA LEU A 473 -34.96 17.47 -5.38
C LEU A 473 -36.32 17.46 -4.66
N SER A 474 -36.56 16.41 -3.87
CA SER A 474 -37.80 16.31 -3.10
C SER A 474 -37.96 17.49 -2.12
N PRO A 475 -39.20 17.96 -1.86
CA PRO A 475 -39.44 19.04 -0.91
C PRO A 475 -38.87 18.75 0.48
N TYR A 476 -38.92 17.49 0.92
CA TYR A 476 -38.34 17.05 2.18
C TYR A 476 -36.83 17.30 2.25
N LEU A 477 -36.10 16.92 1.21
CA LEU A 477 -34.64 17.06 1.17
C LEU A 477 -34.22 18.54 1.14
N GLN A 478 -34.96 19.36 0.40
CA GLN A 478 -34.75 20.82 0.39
C GLN A 478 -35.00 21.44 1.77
N GLN A 479 -36.08 21.06 2.44
CA GLN A 479 -36.37 21.53 3.80
C GLN A 479 -35.31 21.08 4.80
N ASP A 480 -34.84 19.84 4.72
CA ASP A 480 -33.81 19.32 5.62
C ASP A 480 -32.48 20.08 5.46
N LEU A 481 -32.10 20.42 4.23
CA LEU A 481 -30.94 21.28 3.95
C LEU A 481 -31.12 22.68 4.54
N MET A 482 -32.28 23.31 4.36
CA MET A 482 -32.57 24.64 4.92
C MET A 482 -32.56 24.63 6.46
N LEU A 483 -33.10 23.58 7.08
CA LEU A 483 -33.08 23.43 8.54
C LEU A 483 -31.64 23.24 9.06
N LEU A 484 -30.82 22.49 8.32
CA LEU A 484 -29.42 22.28 8.67
C LEU A 484 -28.60 23.56 8.54
N GLU A 485 -28.79 24.32 7.45
CA GLU A 485 -28.20 25.64 7.25
C GLU A 485 -28.55 26.56 8.43
N ARG A 486 -29.83 26.70 8.77
CA ARG A 486 -30.28 27.50 9.92
C ARG A 486 -29.65 27.07 11.24
N ARG A 487 -29.47 25.77 11.48
CA ARG A 487 -28.81 25.26 12.70
C ARG A 487 -27.32 25.62 12.74
N ILE A 488 -26.63 25.53 11.61
CA ILE A 488 -25.22 25.90 11.50
C ILE A 488 -25.06 27.42 11.69
N GLU A 489 -25.89 28.23 11.02
CA GLU A 489 -25.92 29.68 11.20
C GLU A 489 -26.26 30.09 12.65
N GLY A 490 -27.20 29.39 13.29
CA GLY A 490 -27.56 29.66 14.69
C GLY A 490 -26.43 29.36 15.68
N LEU A 491 -25.57 28.39 15.39
CA LEU A 491 -24.45 28.02 16.26
C LEU A 491 -23.22 28.92 16.07
N PHE A 492 -22.88 29.24 14.82
CA PHE A 492 -21.65 29.97 14.48
C PHE A 492 -21.87 31.45 14.17
N GLY A 493 -23.12 31.88 14.04
CA GLY A 493 -23.47 33.18 13.48
C GLY A 493 -23.41 33.18 11.95
N ARG A 494 -24.04 34.19 11.36
CA ARG A 494 -23.85 34.52 9.94
C ARG A 494 -22.50 35.18 9.75
N ALA A 495 -21.87 34.95 8.60
CA ALA A 495 -20.68 35.70 8.23
C ALA A 495 -20.99 37.21 8.29
N ALA A 496 -20.07 38.01 8.84
CA ALA A 496 -20.22 39.46 8.84
C ALA A 496 -20.48 39.92 7.40
N THR A 497 -21.61 40.58 7.17
CA THR A 497 -21.96 41.12 5.85
C THR A 497 -20.84 42.05 5.40
N LYS A 498 -20.06 41.63 4.41
CA LYS A 498 -19.15 42.55 3.72
C LYS A 498 -20.01 43.65 3.11
N GLN A 499 -19.77 44.89 3.52
CA GLN A 499 -20.44 46.07 2.95
C GLN A 499 -20.15 46.10 1.44
N ILE A 500 -21.18 45.82 0.64
CA ILE A 500 -21.10 45.89 -0.81
C ILE A 500 -21.32 47.36 -1.19
N ARG A 501 -20.49 47.90 -2.09
CA ARG A 501 -20.66 49.27 -2.60
C ARG A 501 -21.95 49.34 -3.42
N LEU A 502 -22.70 50.43 -3.27
CA LEU A 502 -23.94 50.74 -4.01
C LEU A 502 -23.80 50.63 -5.55
N SER A 503 -22.57 50.73 -6.07
CA SER A 503 -22.24 50.56 -7.50
C SER A 503 -22.32 49.12 -8.01
N SER A 504 -22.68 48.15 -7.16
CA SER A 504 -22.74 46.72 -7.50
C SER A 504 -24.18 46.22 -7.70
N PHE A 505 -25.15 47.14 -7.67
CA PHE A 505 -26.56 46.90 -7.99
C PHE A 505 -26.87 47.28 -9.42
#